data_AF-A0A542UZG0-F1
#
_entry.id   AF-A0A542UZG0-F1
#
_cell.length_a   1.000
_cell.length_b   1.000
_cell.length_c   1.000
_cell.angle_alpha   90.00
_cell.angle_beta   90.00
_cell.angle_gamma   90.00
#
_symmetry.space_group_name_H-M   'P 1'
#
loop_
_entity.id
_entity.type
_entity.pdbx_description
1 polymer ?
#
loop_
_entity_poly.entity_id
_entity_poly.type
_entity_poly.pdbx_seq_one_letter_code
_entity_poly.pdbx_strand_id
1 'polypeptide(L)'
;MTALVTRRAPSAAATTTPTATTRLASWSGGRSRGLGPRDENGCHVLHVRTVRVGDGSGADVADVVRRVLLDVTALVEPTGDGGAFLDVSGARHRLGRPTWIAGVVRERLRLRAGLTCGIGVAASKCVAELASVEAAPDGVVLVPRSAGADFLRPRLLADLPGVPARVLGPLAAAGYLTVGDVADAPLADLQRRLGAPGGRRLHDLALGRDPRPVRPASPPAPHGEPAGPDGGRDVARRSSTRSAAGREGRSTTTIPCADLS
;
A
#
# COMPACT_ATOMS: atom_id res chain seq x y z
N MET A 1 6.40 23.74 65.17
CA MET A 1 5.09 23.46 64.54
C MET A 1 5.35 23.27 63.05
N THR A 2 5.04 22.10 62.51
CA THR A 2 5.46 21.70 61.15
C THR A 2 4.23 21.48 60.29
N ALA A 3 4.09 22.21 59.18
CA ALA A 3 2.93 22.11 58.30
C ALA A 3 3.14 21.02 57.24
N LEU A 4 2.21 20.07 57.14
CA LEU A 4 2.22 19.05 56.09
C LEU A 4 1.79 19.64 54.74
N VAL A 5 2.53 19.31 53.69
CA VAL A 5 2.10 19.53 52.29
C VAL A 5 1.34 18.29 51.81
N THR A 6 0.03 18.39 51.67
CA THR A 6 -0.80 17.33 51.07
C THR A 6 -0.76 17.41 49.55
N ARG A 7 -0.20 16.39 48.89
CA ARG A 7 -0.25 16.26 47.43
C ARG A 7 -1.69 15.94 46.99
N ARG A 8 -2.22 16.71 46.04
CA ARG A 8 -3.50 16.44 45.37
C ARG A 8 -3.26 15.51 44.18
N ALA A 9 -4.01 14.40 44.10
CA ALA A 9 -3.95 13.47 42.96
C ALA A 9 -4.61 14.10 41.70
N PRO A 10 -4.13 13.78 40.48
CA PRO A 10 -4.77 14.23 39.24
C PRO A 10 -6.09 13.50 38.99
N SER A 11 -7.09 14.26 38.52
CA SER A 11 -8.45 13.78 38.23
C SER A 11 -8.53 12.93 36.96
N ALA A 12 -9.52 12.06 36.90
CA ALA A 12 -9.70 11.07 35.83
C ALA A 12 -10.05 11.68 34.45
N ALA A 13 -9.74 10.88 33.42
CA ALA A 13 -9.90 11.10 31.99
C ALA A 13 -11.04 12.03 31.53
N ALA A 14 -10.65 13.08 30.79
CA ALA A 14 -11.57 13.80 29.91
C ALA A 14 -11.79 12.98 28.63
N THR A 15 -13.03 12.58 28.36
CA THR A 15 -13.44 12.02 27.07
C THR A 15 -13.47 13.15 26.03
N THR A 16 -12.36 13.38 25.34
CA THR A 16 -12.28 14.38 24.27
C THR A 16 -13.07 13.93 23.05
N THR A 17 -14.28 14.43 22.91
CA THR A 17 -15.03 14.38 21.63
C THR A 17 -14.26 15.22 20.60
N PRO A 18 -13.84 14.65 19.45
CA PRO A 18 -13.11 15.41 18.44
C PRO A 18 -14.02 16.46 17.81
N THR A 19 -13.69 17.74 17.99
CA THR A 19 -14.44 18.89 17.44
C THR A 19 -14.41 18.86 15.91
N ALA A 20 -15.49 18.38 15.31
CA ALA A 20 -15.53 18.02 13.91
C ALA A 20 -15.94 19.19 12.99
N THR A 21 -14.97 19.89 12.42
CA THR A 21 -15.10 20.40 11.04
C THR A 21 -14.59 19.34 10.05
N THR A 22 -15.06 18.11 10.20
CA THR A 22 -14.81 17.08 9.18
C THR A 22 -15.85 17.26 8.08
N ARG A 23 -15.45 17.77 6.92
CA ARG A 23 -16.28 17.71 5.71
C ARG A 23 -16.40 16.25 5.24
N LEU A 24 -17.26 15.48 5.90
CA LEU A 24 -17.71 14.18 5.42
C LEU A 24 -18.61 14.40 4.20
N ALA A 25 -18.00 14.48 3.02
CA ALA A 25 -18.72 14.50 1.75
C ALA A 25 -18.83 13.08 1.21
N SER A 26 -20.05 12.61 0.96
CA SER A 26 -20.26 11.50 0.03
C SER A 26 -20.36 12.07 -1.38
N TRP A 27 -19.64 11.45 -2.31
CA TRP A 27 -19.65 11.86 -3.72
C TRP A 27 -20.84 11.20 -4.43
N SER A 28 -21.76 12.01 -4.95
CA SER A 28 -22.78 11.55 -5.90
C SER A 28 -22.98 12.60 -7.01
N GLY A 29 -22.41 12.37 -8.19
CA GLY A 29 -22.66 13.18 -9.39
C GLY A 29 -22.34 14.67 -9.21
N GLY A 30 -21.15 14.99 -8.70
CA GLY A 30 -20.67 16.38 -8.57
C GLY A 30 -21.30 17.21 -7.44
N ARG A 31 -22.13 16.61 -6.57
CA ARG A 31 -22.62 17.27 -5.35
C ARG A 31 -22.34 16.44 -4.11
N SER A 32 -21.84 17.11 -3.08
CA SER A 32 -21.65 16.56 -1.74
C SER A 32 -22.99 16.43 -1.03
N ARG A 33 -23.34 15.21 -0.60
CA ARG A 33 -24.46 14.93 0.29
C ARG A 33 -23.96 14.45 1.65
N GLY A 34 -24.81 14.58 2.68
CA GLY A 34 -24.51 14.04 4.01
C GLY A 34 -24.55 12.51 3.99
N LEU A 35 -23.61 11.87 4.70
CA LEU A 35 -23.47 10.41 4.75
C LEU A 35 -24.61 9.75 5.53
N GLY A 36 -25.27 8.78 4.90
CA GLY A 36 -26.09 7.78 5.59
C GLY A 36 -25.24 6.66 6.20
N PRO A 37 -25.77 5.88 7.17
CA PRO A 37 -25.08 4.71 7.71
C PRO A 37 -24.78 3.61 6.68
N ARG A 38 -25.58 3.54 5.60
CA ARG A 38 -25.45 2.52 4.54
C ARG A 38 -24.30 2.80 3.57
N ASP A 39 -23.84 4.05 3.48
CA ASP A 39 -22.85 4.51 2.50
C ASP A 39 -21.45 3.92 2.75
N GLU A 40 -21.19 3.44 3.96
CA GLU A 40 -19.93 2.82 4.38
C GLU A 40 -19.95 1.29 4.30
N ASN A 41 -21.06 0.67 3.88
CA ASN A 41 -21.12 -0.78 3.73
C ASN A 41 -20.24 -1.25 2.57
N GLY A 42 -19.38 -2.22 2.85
CA GLY A 42 -18.33 -2.66 1.94
C GLY A 42 -17.11 -1.73 1.84
N CYS A 43 -17.13 -0.53 2.43
CA CYS A 43 -15.95 0.31 2.55
C CYS A 43 -15.07 -0.18 3.71
N HIS A 44 -13.79 -0.37 3.43
CA HIS A 44 -12.81 -0.97 4.35
C HIS A 44 -11.36 -0.61 4.01
N VAL A 45 -11.10 -0.03 2.83
CA VAL A 45 -9.79 0.48 2.45
C VAL A 45 -9.75 1.98 2.73
N LEU A 46 -8.75 2.40 3.49
CA LEU A 46 -8.35 3.80 3.64
C LEU A 46 -7.09 4.03 2.82
N HIS A 47 -6.95 5.20 2.19
CA HIS A 47 -5.67 5.72 1.73
C HIS A 47 -5.40 7.04 2.43
N VAL A 48 -4.26 7.13 3.13
CA VAL A 48 -3.85 8.30 3.90
C VAL A 48 -2.76 9.01 3.12
N ARG A 49 -3.00 10.25 2.70
CA ARG A 49 -2.04 11.13 2.03
C ARG A 49 -1.62 12.24 2.97
N THR A 50 -0.44 12.15 3.57
CA THR A 50 0.09 13.20 4.46
C THR A 50 0.60 14.40 3.67
N VAL A 51 0.35 15.61 4.17
CA VAL A 51 0.95 16.85 3.68
C VAL A 51 1.84 17.41 4.78
N ARG A 52 3.12 17.70 4.46
CA ARG A 52 4.05 18.29 5.44
C ARG A 52 3.72 19.76 5.67
N VAL A 53 3.84 20.18 6.93
CA VAL A 53 3.81 21.57 7.36
C VAL A 53 5.17 21.85 8.02
N GLY A 54 6.10 22.44 7.26
CA GLY A 54 7.46 22.78 7.74
C GLY A 54 8.58 21.84 7.27
N ASP A 55 9.77 22.09 7.80
CA ASP A 55 11.11 21.64 7.35
C ASP A 55 11.78 20.58 8.25
N GLY A 56 11.04 20.02 9.21
CA GLY A 56 11.55 19.01 10.14
C GLY A 56 12.06 17.70 9.51
N SER A 57 13.06 17.09 10.16
CA SER A 57 13.74 15.85 9.73
C SER A 57 12.77 14.74 9.31
N GLY A 58 12.92 14.25 8.08
CA GLY A 58 11.93 13.39 7.45
C GLY A 58 11.83 11.95 7.98
N ALA A 59 12.87 11.45 8.67
CA ALA A 59 12.94 10.06 9.13
C ALA A 59 12.06 9.81 10.37
N ASP A 60 12.20 10.63 11.41
CA ASP A 60 11.41 10.50 12.65
C ASP A 60 9.91 10.66 12.37
N VAL A 61 9.56 11.59 11.48
CA VAL A 61 8.17 11.83 11.05
C VAL A 61 7.58 10.60 10.37
N ALA A 62 8.31 9.96 9.45
CA ALA A 62 7.83 8.75 8.77
C ALA A 62 7.59 7.59 9.75
N ASP A 63 8.44 7.46 10.76
CA ASP A 63 8.32 6.41 11.77
C ASP A 63 7.17 6.67 12.77
N VAL A 64 6.92 7.94 13.13
CA VAL A 64 5.72 8.35 13.88
C VAL A 64 4.44 8.09 13.09
N VAL A 65 4.39 8.45 11.80
CA VAL A 65 3.27 8.14 10.90
C VAL A 65 3.00 6.64 10.90
N ARG A 66 4.03 5.82 10.61
CA ARG A 66 3.93 4.36 10.58
C ARG A 66 3.36 3.79 11.88
N ARG A 67 3.83 4.25 13.05
CA ARG A 67 3.30 3.84 14.36
C ARG A 67 1.83 4.22 14.54
N VAL A 68 1.43 5.44 14.17
CA VAL A 68 0.02 5.89 14.24
C VAL A 68 -0.90 5.03 13.37
N LEU A 69 -0.46 4.59 12.19
CA LEU A 69 -1.23 3.72 11.32
C LEU A 69 -1.30 2.28 11.86
N LEU A 70 -0.19 1.76 12.41
CA LEU A 70 -0.15 0.44 13.04
C LEU A 70 -0.99 0.34 14.33
N ASP A 71 -1.19 1.43 15.07
CA ASP A 71 -2.15 1.49 16.20
C ASP A 71 -3.60 1.17 15.77
N VAL A 72 -3.93 1.33 14.48
CA VAL A 72 -5.27 1.10 13.91
C VAL A 72 -5.41 -0.35 13.43
N THR A 73 -4.49 -0.80 12.57
CA THR A 73 -4.53 -2.12 11.91
C THR A 73 -3.11 -2.61 11.61
N ALA A 74 -2.90 -3.93 11.57
CA ALA A 74 -1.65 -4.52 11.10
C ALA A 74 -1.53 -4.51 9.55
N LEU A 75 -2.64 -4.31 8.85
CA LEU A 75 -2.70 -4.27 7.38
C LEU A 75 -2.39 -2.85 6.87
N VAL A 76 -1.11 -2.47 6.90
CA VAL A 76 -0.60 -1.17 6.44
C VAL A 76 0.39 -1.36 5.29
N GLU A 77 0.10 -0.76 4.13
CA GLU A 77 0.95 -0.75 2.94
C GLU A 77 1.44 0.67 2.66
N PRO A 78 2.71 1.01 2.96
CA PRO A 78 3.28 2.32 2.65
C PRO A 78 3.30 2.60 1.15
N THR A 79 3.08 3.85 0.76
CA THR A 79 3.19 4.32 -0.63
C THR A 79 4.42 5.22 -0.82
N GLY A 80 4.98 5.25 -2.03
CA GLY A 80 6.24 5.95 -2.33
C GLY A 80 6.17 7.48 -2.23
N ASP A 81 4.98 8.05 -2.09
CA ASP A 81 4.70 9.48 -1.95
C ASP A 81 4.54 9.94 -0.49
N GLY A 82 4.86 9.08 0.48
CA GLY A 82 4.72 9.35 1.92
C GLY A 82 3.35 9.02 2.49
N GLY A 83 2.43 8.48 1.67
CA GLY A 83 1.15 7.96 2.13
C GLY A 83 1.19 6.50 2.58
N ALA A 84 0.00 5.93 2.80
CA ALA A 84 -0.19 4.49 3.00
C ALA A 84 -1.64 4.06 2.74
N PHE A 85 -1.83 2.82 2.28
CA PHE A 85 -3.12 2.12 2.39
C PHE A 85 -3.26 1.41 3.73
N LEU A 86 -4.48 1.40 4.26
CA LEU A 86 -4.87 0.62 5.43
C LEU A 86 -6.10 -0.23 5.09
N ASP A 87 -6.10 -1.50 5.46
CA ASP A 87 -7.33 -2.29 5.54
C ASP A 87 -7.83 -2.30 7.00
N VAL A 88 -8.98 -1.66 7.21
CA VAL A 88 -9.59 -1.50 8.53
C VAL A 88 -10.71 -2.51 8.79
N SER A 89 -10.96 -3.48 7.90
CA SER A 89 -12.05 -4.48 8.03
C SER A 89 -12.08 -5.15 9.41
N GLY A 90 -10.95 -5.72 9.85
CA GLY A 90 -10.80 -6.32 11.19
C GLY A 90 -10.79 -5.30 12.34
N ALA A 91 -10.45 -4.04 12.08
CA ALA A 91 -10.44 -2.98 13.09
C ALA A 91 -11.84 -2.43 13.40
N ARG A 92 -12.85 -2.65 12.54
CA ARG A 92 -14.21 -2.10 12.67
C ARG A 92 -14.92 -2.49 13.97
N HIS A 93 -14.68 -3.68 14.50
CA HIS A 93 -15.28 -4.11 15.79
C HIS A 93 -14.73 -3.32 16.98
N ARG A 94 -13.46 -2.88 16.92
CA ARG A 94 -12.77 -2.16 18.01
C ARG A 94 -12.89 -0.64 17.89
N LEU A 95 -12.82 -0.12 16.66
CA LEU A 95 -12.72 1.31 16.37
C LEU A 95 -13.94 1.87 15.61
N GLY A 96 -14.93 1.03 15.29
CA GLY A 96 -16.18 1.45 14.69
C GLY A 96 -16.11 1.68 13.17
N ARG A 97 -16.70 2.78 12.73
CA ARG A 97 -16.96 3.10 11.31
C ARG A 97 -15.68 3.50 10.56
N PRO A 98 -15.46 3.09 9.29
CA PRO A 98 -14.27 3.47 8.51
C PRO A 98 -14.00 4.99 8.46
N THR A 99 -15.05 5.81 8.37
CA THR A 99 -14.94 7.29 8.38
C THR A 99 -14.54 7.83 9.75
N TRP A 100 -15.02 7.21 10.84
CA TRP A 100 -14.59 7.51 12.20
C TRP A 100 -13.11 7.15 12.41
N ILE A 101 -12.69 5.97 11.92
CA ILE A 101 -11.29 5.54 11.94
C ILE A 101 -10.39 6.54 11.19
N ALA A 102 -10.82 7.00 10.00
CA ALA A 102 -10.12 8.06 9.27
C ALA A 102 -10.02 9.37 10.09
N GLY A 103 -11.09 9.79 10.76
CA GLY A 103 -11.08 10.93 11.67
C GLY A 103 -10.06 10.78 12.81
N VAL A 104 -10.01 9.60 13.44
CA VAL A 104 -9.04 9.28 14.51
C VAL A 104 -7.60 9.27 13.99
N VAL A 105 -7.34 8.74 12.79
CA VAL A 105 -6.01 8.80 12.16
C VAL A 105 -5.59 10.24 11.93
N ARG A 106 -6.46 11.06 11.33
CA ARG A 106 -6.18 12.47 11.03
C ARG A 106 -5.82 13.26 12.28
N GLU A 107 -6.60 13.10 13.36
CA GLU A 107 -6.32 13.77 14.64
C GLU A 107 -5.00 13.30 15.27
N ARG A 108 -4.70 11.99 15.22
CA ARG A 108 -3.44 11.45 15.77
C ARG A 108 -2.22 11.93 14.99
N LEU A 109 -2.30 12.02 13.66
CA LEU A 109 -1.20 12.55 12.83
C LEU A 109 -0.97 14.04 13.09
N ARG A 110 -2.05 14.81 13.23
CA ARG A 110 -1.98 16.23 13.62
C ARG A 110 -1.31 16.41 14.99
N LEU A 111 -1.76 15.67 16.00
CA LEU A 111 -1.26 15.79 17.39
C LEU A 111 0.15 15.23 17.61
N ARG A 112 0.53 14.12 16.95
CA ARG A 112 1.81 13.44 17.18
C ARG A 112 2.92 13.81 16.20
N ALA A 113 2.58 14.25 14.99
CA ALA A 113 3.55 14.53 13.92
C ALA A 113 3.43 15.95 13.32
N GLY A 114 2.45 16.77 13.75
CA GLY A 114 2.23 18.10 13.17
C GLY A 114 1.74 18.08 11.71
N LEU A 115 1.30 16.91 11.21
CA LEU A 115 0.90 16.72 9.82
C LEU A 115 -0.61 16.89 9.62
N THR A 116 -1.00 17.53 8.53
CA THR A 116 -2.34 17.37 7.98
C THR A 116 -2.36 16.20 7.00
N CYS A 117 -3.54 15.66 6.71
CA CYS A 117 -3.68 14.64 5.68
C CYS A 117 -5.07 14.64 5.02
N GLY A 118 -5.09 14.36 3.72
CA GLY A 118 -6.29 13.90 3.03
C GLY A 118 -6.44 12.40 3.19
N ILE A 119 -7.62 11.93 3.58
CA ILE A 119 -7.90 10.48 3.70
C ILE A 119 -9.08 10.11 2.79
N GLY A 120 -8.84 9.19 1.86
CA GLY A 120 -9.89 8.57 1.06
C GLY A 120 -10.37 7.28 1.71
N VAL A 121 -11.67 7.06 1.72
CA VAL A 121 -12.32 5.85 2.26
C VAL A 121 -13.15 5.21 1.15
N ALA A 122 -12.88 3.95 0.83
CA ALA A 122 -13.59 3.25 -0.24
C ALA A 122 -13.64 1.72 -0.04
N ALA A 123 -14.25 1.03 -1.01
CA ALA A 123 -14.28 -0.42 -1.10
C ALA A 123 -13.08 -1.05 -1.85
N SER A 124 -12.19 -0.22 -2.42
CA SER A 124 -11.06 -0.68 -3.24
C SER A 124 -9.92 0.36 -3.21
N LYS A 125 -8.67 -0.08 -3.43
CA LYS A 125 -7.48 0.78 -3.36
C LYS A 125 -7.53 1.96 -4.34
N CYS A 126 -7.72 1.66 -5.63
CA CYS A 126 -7.77 2.65 -6.70
C CYS A 126 -8.74 3.82 -6.39
N VAL A 127 -9.92 3.50 -5.86
CA VAL A 127 -10.93 4.49 -5.48
C VAL A 127 -10.54 5.25 -4.20
N ALA A 128 -9.98 4.56 -3.19
CA ALA A 128 -9.52 5.21 -1.95
C ALA A 128 -8.34 6.18 -2.22
N GLU A 129 -7.41 5.81 -3.09
CA GLU A 129 -6.26 6.62 -3.48
C GLU A 129 -6.72 7.94 -4.11
N LEU A 130 -7.58 7.88 -5.13
CA LEU A 130 -8.16 9.07 -5.77
C LEU A 130 -9.04 9.89 -4.81
N ALA A 131 -9.82 9.24 -3.94
CA ALA A 131 -10.58 9.95 -2.91
C ALA A 131 -9.69 10.70 -1.90
N SER A 132 -8.47 10.23 -1.64
CA SER A 132 -7.52 10.92 -0.76
C SER A 132 -6.94 12.20 -1.36
N VAL A 133 -6.88 12.28 -2.70
CA VAL A 133 -6.47 13.49 -3.44
C VAL A 133 -7.55 14.57 -3.30
N GLU A 134 -8.82 14.22 -3.51
CA GLU A 134 -9.97 15.12 -3.29
C GLU A 134 -10.12 15.55 -1.82
N ALA A 135 -9.60 14.76 -0.88
CA ALA A 135 -9.64 15.02 0.56
C ALA A 135 -8.48 15.92 1.06
N ALA A 136 -7.47 16.19 0.23
CA ALA A 136 -6.32 17.00 0.62
C ALA A 136 -6.67 18.51 0.72
N PRO A 137 -5.95 19.31 1.54
CA PRO A 137 -4.82 18.93 2.40
C PRO A 137 -5.22 18.43 3.80
N ASP A 138 -6.46 18.64 4.25
CA ASP A 138 -6.97 18.20 5.55
C ASP A 138 -8.46 17.81 5.43
N GLY A 139 -8.75 16.52 5.35
CA GLY A 139 -10.11 16.06 5.06
C GLY A 139 -10.30 14.55 5.01
N VAL A 140 -11.57 14.14 4.89
CA VAL A 140 -11.98 12.73 4.69
C VAL A 140 -13.07 12.67 3.63
N VAL A 141 -12.80 11.98 2.53
CA VAL A 141 -13.80 11.72 1.47
C VAL A 141 -14.17 10.24 1.48
N LEU A 142 -15.47 9.95 1.56
CA LEU A 142 -16.02 8.62 1.40
C LEU A 142 -16.56 8.47 -0.02
N VAL A 143 -16.11 7.43 -0.73
CA VAL A 143 -16.76 6.95 -1.95
C VAL A 143 -17.46 5.63 -1.64
N PRO A 144 -18.81 5.61 -1.57
CA PRO A 144 -19.57 4.39 -1.35
C PRO A 144 -19.29 3.34 -2.42
N ARG A 145 -19.34 2.05 -2.06
CA ARG A 145 -19.09 0.94 -3.00
C ARG A 145 -19.94 1.03 -4.28
N SER A 146 -21.19 1.48 -4.16
CA SER A 146 -22.13 1.68 -5.28
C SER A 146 -21.77 2.86 -6.19
N ALA A 147 -21.12 3.89 -5.67
CA ALA A 147 -20.73 5.09 -6.42
C ALA A 147 -19.31 5.00 -7.02
N GLY A 148 -18.58 3.91 -6.77
CA GLY A 148 -17.17 3.75 -7.15
C GLY A 148 -16.92 3.88 -8.65
N ALA A 149 -17.79 3.32 -9.51
CA ALA A 149 -17.66 3.47 -10.96
C ALA A 149 -17.90 4.92 -11.38
N ASP A 150 -19.05 5.49 -11.02
CA ASP A 150 -19.43 6.88 -11.34
C ASP A 150 -18.37 7.90 -10.92
N PHE A 151 -17.77 7.71 -9.73
CA PHE A 151 -16.69 8.55 -9.20
C PHE A 151 -15.46 8.57 -10.09
N LEU A 152 -15.16 7.46 -10.78
CA LEU A 152 -14.00 7.35 -11.66
C LEU A 152 -14.28 7.88 -13.07
N ARG A 153 -15.49 7.65 -13.61
CA ARG A 153 -15.87 7.98 -15.01
C ARG A 153 -15.35 9.33 -15.55
N PRO A 154 -15.48 10.47 -14.84
CA PRO A 154 -15.07 11.77 -15.40
C PRO A 154 -13.55 12.03 -15.41
N ARG A 155 -12.72 11.14 -14.83
CA ARG A 155 -11.26 11.33 -14.79
C ARG A 155 -10.59 10.91 -16.10
N LEU A 156 -9.41 11.48 -16.36
CA LEU A 156 -8.54 10.99 -17.42
C LEU A 156 -8.03 9.59 -17.06
N LEU A 157 -7.86 8.74 -18.07
CA LEU A 157 -7.32 7.39 -17.88
C LEU A 157 -5.87 7.40 -17.37
N ALA A 158 -5.12 8.47 -17.70
CA ALA A 158 -3.76 8.70 -17.24
C ALA A 158 -3.66 8.89 -15.71
N ASP A 159 -4.71 9.40 -15.07
CA ASP A 159 -4.75 9.66 -13.63
C ASP A 159 -5.16 8.42 -12.83
N LEU A 160 -5.59 7.33 -13.48
CA LEU A 160 -6.19 6.16 -12.82
C LEU A 160 -5.11 5.25 -12.17
N PRO A 161 -5.06 5.12 -10.84
CA PRO A 161 -3.97 4.39 -10.20
C PRO A 161 -3.98 2.89 -10.54
N GLY A 162 -2.80 2.38 -10.87
CA GLY A 162 -2.59 1.00 -11.27
C GLY A 162 -2.66 0.73 -12.78
N VAL A 163 -2.98 1.74 -13.61
CA VAL A 163 -2.81 1.67 -15.07
C VAL A 163 -1.34 1.94 -15.43
N PRO A 164 -0.66 1.05 -16.17
CA PRO A 164 0.75 1.25 -16.51
C PRO A 164 0.89 2.22 -17.70
N ALA A 165 1.75 3.24 -17.58
CA ALA A 165 1.90 4.32 -18.57
C ALA A 165 2.03 3.83 -20.04
N ARG A 166 2.70 2.69 -20.28
CA ARG A 166 2.85 2.08 -21.61
C ARG A 166 1.55 1.77 -22.35
N VAL A 167 0.40 1.62 -21.67
CA VAL A 167 -0.89 1.36 -22.33
C VAL A 167 -1.65 2.64 -22.66
N LEU A 168 -1.29 3.78 -22.07
CA LEU A 168 -2.04 5.04 -22.24
C LEU A 168 -1.99 5.54 -23.68
N GLY A 169 -0.82 5.54 -24.33
CA GLY A 169 -0.67 5.95 -25.73
C GLY A 169 -1.52 5.13 -26.71
N PRO A 170 -1.41 3.78 -26.72
CA PRO A 170 -2.24 2.91 -27.56
C PRO A 170 -3.76 3.02 -27.30
N LEU A 171 -4.17 3.36 -26.08
CA LEU A 171 -5.58 3.54 -25.71
C LEU A 171 -6.10 4.93 -26.12
N ALA A 172 -5.31 5.99 -25.92
CA ALA A 172 -5.63 7.33 -26.38
C ALA A 172 -5.76 7.40 -27.91
N ALA A 173 -4.85 6.72 -28.64
CA ALA A 173 -4.94 6.57 -30.10
C ALA A 173 -6.17 5.77 -30.56
N ALA A 174 -6.83 5.03 -29.67
CA ALA A 174 -8.07 4.31 -29.90
C ALA A 174 -9.33 5.06 -29.45
N GLY A 175 -9.19 6.30 -28.95
CA GLY A 175 -10.29 7.13 -28.44
C GLY A 175 -10.60 6.95 -26.95
N TYR A 176 -9.84 6.12 -26.22
CA TYR A 176 -10.01 5.93 -24.77
C TYR A 176 -9.17 6.95 -23.99
N LEU A 177 -9.75 8.10 -23.66
CA LEU A 177 -9.09 9.20 -22.96
C LEU A 177 -9.49 9.29 -21.49
N THR A 178 -10.75 8.97 -21.20
CA THR A 178 -11.34 8.99 -19.86
C THR A 178 -11.53 7.58 -19.31
N VAL A 179 -11.73 7.48 -18.00
CA VAL A 179 -12.14 6.21 -17.38
C VAL A 179 -13.55 5.80 -17.80
N GLY A 180 -14.42 6.77 -18.12
CA GLY A 180 -15.75 6.53 -18.70
C GLY A 180 -15.69 5.78 -20.03
N ASP A 181 -14.83 6.21 -20.95
CA ASP A 181 -14.67 5.57 -22.27
C ASP A 181 -14.26 4.09 -22.13
N VAL A 182 -13.40 3.80 -21.14
CA VAL A 182 -12.94 2.44 -20.83
C VAL A 182 -14.00 1.61 -20.09
N ALA A 183 -14.81 2.25 -19.24
CA ALA A 183 -15.91 1.59 -18.53
C ALA A 183 -17.07 1.18 -19.47
N ASP A 184 -17.26 1.92 -20.57
CA ASP A 184 -18.27 1.63 -21.60
C ASP A 184 -17.71 0.75 -22.74
N ALA A 185 -16.38 0.58 -22.81
CA ALA A 185 -15.72 -0.20 -23.85
C ALA A 185 -16.10 -1.70 -23.78
N PRO A 186 -16.40 -2.35 -24.92
CA PRO A 186 -16.54 -3.79 -24.96
C PRO A 186 -15.26 -4.47 -24.47
N LEU A 187 -15.36 -5.30 -23.42
CA LEU A 187 -14.22 -6.00 -22.81
C LEU A 187 -13.34 -6.72 -23.84
N ALA A 188 -13.95 -7.29 -24.89
CA ALA A 188 -13.22 -7.96 -25.98
C ALA A 188 -12.27 -7.03 -26.75
N ASP A 189 -12.57 -5.73 -26.92
CA ASP A 189 -11.63 -4.80 -27.56
C ASP A 189 -10.46 -4.47 -26.64
N LEU A 190 -10.72 -4.22 -25.35
CA LEU A 190 -9.66 -4.00 -24.36
C LEU A 190 -8.74 -5.23 -24.24
N GLN A 191 -9.29 -6.45 -24.31
CA GLN A 191 -8.53 -7.69 -24.29
C GLN A 191 -7.74 -7.92 -25.58
N ARG A 192 -8.28 -7.55 -26.75
CA ARG A 192 -7.55 -7.57 -28.03
C ARG A 192 -6.36 -6.61 -28.03
N ARG A 193 -6.50 -5.43 -27.42
CA ARG A 193 -5.44 -4.40 -27.37
C ARG A 193 -4.36 -4.67 -26.31
N LEU A 194 -4.74 -5.21 -25.16
CA LEU A 194 -3.86 -5.28 -23.97
C LEU A 194 -3.56 -6.73 -23.52
N GLY A 195 -4.01 -7.72 -24.28
CA GLY A 195 -4.08 -9.13 -23.87
C GLY A 195 -5.21 -9.38 -22.87
N ALA A 196 -5.67 -10.64 -22.79
CA ALA A 196 -6.82 -11.01 -21.96
C ALA A 196 -6.71 -10.59 -20.47
N PRO A 197 -5.55 -10.73 -19.78
CA PRO A 197 -5.40 -10.27 -18.40
C PRO A 197 -5.34 -8.74 -18.28
N GLY A 198 -4.67 -8.06 -19.21
CA GLY A 198 -4.51 -6.61 -19.20
C GLY A 198 -5.83 -5.88 -19.44
N GLY A 199 -6.56 -6.28 -20.48
CA GLY A 199 -7.87 -5.73 -20.81
C GLY A 199 -8.89 -5.95 -19.70
N ARG A 200 -8.91 -7.15 -19.09
CA ARG A 200 -9.80 -7.46 -17.97
C ARG A 200 -9.48 -6.62 -16.74
N ARG A 201 -8.19 -6.53 -16.35
CA ARG A 201 -7.75 -5.71 -15.21
C ARG A 201 -8.07 -4.24 -15.40
N LEU A 202 -7.88 -3.70 -16.61
CA LEU A 202 -8.20 -2.31 -16.90
C LEU A 202 -9.71 -2.03 -16.80
N HIS A 203 -10.53 -2.88 -17.41
CA HIS A 203 -11.98 -2.78 -17.36
C HIS A 203 -12.53 -2.88 -15.92
N ASP A 204 -12.04 -3.83 -15.11
CA ASP A 204 -12.43 -3.93 -13.71
C ASP A 204 -12.02 -2.68 -12.90
N LEU A 205 -10.81 -2.13 -13.11
CA LEU A 205 -10.39 -0.86 -12.49
C LEU A 205 -11.30 0.31 -12.88
N ALA A 206 -11.69 0.43 -14.15
CA ALA A 206 -12.59 1.48 -14.62
C ALA A 206 -13.99 1.42 -13.98
N LEU A 207 -14.43 0.21 -13.59
CA LEU A 207 -15.66 -0.02 -12.82
C LEU A 207 -15.46 0.08 -11.30
N GLY A 208 -14.33 0.64 -10.83
CA GLY A 208 -14.00 0.79 -9.41
C GLY A 208 -13.60 -0.50 -8.70
N ARG A 209 -13.43 -1.61 -9.43
CA ARG A 209 -13.13 -2.95 -8.90
C ARG A 209 -11.63 -3.19 -8.94
N ASP A 210 -10.98 -3.09 -7.78
CA ASP A 210 -9.57 -3.43 -7.63
C ASP A 210 -9.43 -4.66 -6.71
N PRO A 211 -9.04 -5.83 -7.23
CA PRO A 211 -8.87 -7.04 -6.43
C PRO A 211 -7.56 -7.07 -5.63
N ARG A 212 -6.70 -6.03 -5.73
CA ARG A 212 -5.44 -5.95 -4.99
C ARG A 212 -5.72 -5.76 -3.48
N PRO A 213 -5.41 -6.73 -2.59
CA PRO A 213 -5.53 -6.53 -1.16
C PRO A 213 -4.49 -5.54 -0.66
N VAL A 214 -4.72 -4.93 0.51
CA VAL A 214 -3.68 -4.22 1.26
C VAL A 214 -2.70 -5.26 1.81
N ARG A 215 -1.43 -5.14 1.46
CA ARG A 215 -0.35 -6.03 1.85
C ARG A 215 0.50 -5.31 2.90
N PRO A 216 0.66 -5.86 4.11
CA PRO A 216 1.67 -5.37 5.05
C PRO A 216 3.02 -5.24 4.34
N ALA A 217 3.78 -4.19 4.69
CA ALA A 217 5.19 -4.17 4.34
C ALA A 217 5.86 -5.44 4.89
N SER A 218 6.44 -6.26 4.01
CA SER A 218 7.32 -7.34 4.44
C SER A 218 8.48 -6.74 5.25
N PRO A 219 8.99 -7.44 6.29
CA PRO A 219 10.25 -7.04 6.88
C PRO A 219 11.32 -6.95 5.77
N PRO A 220 12.30 -6.04 5.88
CA PRO A 220 13.40 -6.02 4.93
C PRO A 220 14.01 -7.41 4.86
N ALA A 221 14.32 -7.88 3.65
CA ALA A 221 15.05 -9.14 3.49
C ALA A 221 16.30 -9.07 4.38
N PRO A 222 16.63 -10.15 5.13
CA PRO A 222 17.83 -10.17 5.94
C PRO A 222 18.98 -9.76 5.03
N HIS A 223 19.71 -8.72 5.44
CA HIS A 223 20.83 -8.22 4.66
C HIS A 223 21.78 -9.41 4.49
N GLY A 224 21.97 -9.86 3.26
CA GLY A 224 22.95 -10.90 2.98
C GLY A 224 24.27 -10.39 3.53
N GLU A 225 24.85 -11.12 4.48
CA GLU A 225 26.17 -10.78 5.00
C GLU A 225 27.10 -10.63 3.80
N PRO A 226 27.90 -9.55 3.73
CA PRO A 226 28.89 -9.44 2.66
C PRO A 226 29.80 -10.66 2.78
N ALA A 227 29.87 -11.45 1.71
CA ALA A 227 30.68 -12.66 1.68
C ALA A 227 32.11 -12.31 2.13
N GLY A 228 32.53 -12.89 3.25
CA GLY A 228 33.82 -12.59 3.86
C GLY A 228 34.96 -12.85 2.87
N PRO A 229 36.02 -12.02 2.86
CA PRO A 229 37.10 -12.15 1.90
C PRO A 229 38.05 -13.28 2.31
N ASP A 230 37.61 -14.54 2.19
CA ASP A 230 38.47 -15.70 2.41
C ASP A 230 38.24 -16.78 1.33
N GLY A 231 39.23 -16.89 0.44
CA GLY A 231 39.25 -17.81 -0.69
C GLY A 231 40.56 -17.74 -1.48
N GLY A 232 41.64 -17.24 -0.85
CA GLY A 232 42.89 -16.89 -1.51
C GLY A 232 44.11 -17.10 -0.63
N ARG A 233 44.42 -18.36 -0.29
CA ARG A 233 45.74 -18.75 0.26
C ARG A 233 46.25 -20.02 -0.41
N ASP A 234 47.04 -19.80 -1.45
CA ASP A 234 47.97 -20.79 -2.00
C ASP A 234 49.21 -20.84 -1.09
N VAL A 235 49.56 -22.02 -0.57
CA VAL A 235 50.83 -22.26 0.16
C VAL A 235 51.40 -23.62 -0.26
N ALA A 236 52.68 -23.58 -0.66
CA ALA A 236 53.33 -24.64 -1.42
C ALA A 236 53.81 -25.87 -0.62
N ARG A 237 53.91 -27.00 -1.34
CA ARG A 237 55.00 -28.03 -1.30
C ARG A 237 55.97 -27.95 -0.09
N ARG A 238 56.20 -29.03 0.68
CA ARG A 238 57.01 -30.20 0.21
C ARG A 238 57.07 -31.40 1.18
N SER A 239 56.86 -32.61 0.63
CA SER A 239 57.61 -33.88 0.80
C SER A 239 57.87 -34.60 2.15
N SER A 240 57.56 -35.92 2.11
CA SER A 240 58.23 -37.11 2.72
C SER A 240 58.00 -37.38 4.24
N THR A 241 57.87 -38.63 4.72
CA THR A 241 58.40 -39.95 4.27
C THR A 241 57.48 -41.15 4.65
N ARG A 242 57.59 -42.30 3.91
CA ARG A 242 57.35 -43.74 4.29
C ARG A 242 56.01 -44.13 4.98
N SER A 243 55.39 -45.31 4.88
CA SER A 243 55.51 -46.62 4.18
C SER A 243 54.23 -47.44 4.54
N ALA A 244 53.80 -48.56 3.93
CA ALA A 244 54.10 -49.31 2.69
C ALA A 244 52.98 -50.38 2.47
N ALA A 245 53.06 -51.18 1.38
CA ALA A 245 52.13 -52.27 0.97
C ALA A 245 50.72 -51.84 0.50
N GLY A 246 50.07 -52.48 -0.47
CA GLY A 246 50.46 -53.52 -1.46
C GLY A 246 49.44 -53.48 -2.61
N ARG A 247 49.80 -53.61 -3.89
CA ARG A 247 50.13 -54.83 -4.66
C ARG A 247 48.98 -55.20 -5.62
N GLU A 248 49.26 -55.07 -6.93
CA GLU A 248 48.55 -55.66 -8.10
C GLU A 248 47.07 -55.24 -8.32
N GLY A 249 46.54 -55.10 -9.55
CA GLY A 249 47.08 -55.44 -10.87
C GLY A 249 46.55 -54.56 -12.02
N ARG A 250 46.90 -54.93 -13.25
CA ARG A 250 46.72 -54.12 -14.47
C ARG A 250 45.37 -54.37 -15.15
N SER A 251 44.82 -53.36 -15.84
CA SER A 251 44.44 -53.49 -17.25
C SER A 251 44.14 -52.14 -17.93
N THR A 252 44.37 -52.12 -19.24
CA THR A 252 44.39 -50.95 -20.13
C THR A 252 43.07 -50.68 -20.83
N THR A 253 42.83 -49.39 -21.14
CA THR A 253 42.31 -48.85 -22.42
C THR A 253 41.11 -49.52 -23.10
N THR A 254 40.03 -48.75 -23.36
CA THR A 254 39.56 -48.38 -24.73
C THR A 254 38.25 -47.57 -24.69
N ILE A 255 38.21 -46.48 -25.46
CA ILE A 255 37.04 -45.71 -25.95
C ILE A 255 36.98 -46.04 -27.46
N PRO A 256 35.83 -46.37 -28.10
CA PRO A 256 34.96 -45.32 -28.65
C PRO A 256 33.46 -45.61 -28.90
N CYS A 257 32.81 -44.52 -29.36
CA CYS A 257 31.49 -44.26 -29.94
C CYS A 257 30.72 -45.39 -30.67
N ALA A 258 29.39 -45.33 -30.52
CA ALA A 258 28.31 -45.65 -31.49
C ALA A 258 26.96 -45.61 -30.72
N ASP A 259 25.79 -45.33 -31.29
CA ASP A 259 25.41 -44.49 -32.45
C ASP A 259 23.91 -44.13 -32.31
N LEU A 260 23.43 -43.26 -33.21
CA LEU A 260 22.03 -42.93 -33.59
C LEU A 260 20.86 -43.82 -33.08
N SER A 261 19.81 -43.14 -32.59
CA SER A 261 18.39 -43.29 -33.02
C SER A 261 17.57 -42.05 -32.62
#